data_AF-A0A2D9CGU6-F1
#
_entry.id   AF-A0A2D9CGU6-F1
#
_cell.length_a   1.000
_cell.length_b   1.000
_cell.length_c   1.000
_cell.angle_alpha   90.00
_cell.angle_beta   90.00
_cell.angle_gamma   90.00
#
_symmetry.space_group_name_H-M   'P 1'
#
loop_
_entity.id
_entity.type
_entity.pdbx_description
1 polymer ?
#
loop_
_entity_poly.entity_id
_entity_poly.type
_entity_poly.pdbx_seq_one_letter_code
_entity_poly.pdbx_strand_id
1 'polypeptide(L)'
;MALPASGTISLNEIHVEAGGTTATLASINDADIRALIGKADGVEMSFNEWYGAGAGQSFTVTEGSDLFTSAAYYGFREERNPDVGSVSPTSLTVASKSHPIRDAYRRVNRSGGVNDDSTSAFWFIIYNASDGTVPADDWFTSVDVEITGGTANLTQSSATIFSTGTGSTGRKEWRWFSNDFSSGDLTNFASQWDGSGTSDVTINE
;
A
#
# COMPACT_ATOMS: atom_id res chain seq x y z
N MET A 1 1.43 -13.71 5.99
CA MET A 1 0.34 -14.60 5.55
C MET A 1 -0.77 -14.48 6.57
N ALA A 2 -1.81 -13.71 6.23
CA ALA A 2 -2.96 -13.48 7.11
C ALA A 2 -3.43 -14.75 7.84
N LEU A 3 -3.77 -14.58 9.11
CA LEU A 3 -4.19 -15.65 10.01
C LEU A 3 -5.44 -16.37 9.45
N PRO A 4 -5.67 -17.65 9.82
CA PRO A 4 -6.82 -18.40 9.33
C PRO A 4 -8.13 -17.62 9.51
N ALA A 5 -8.98 -17.62 8.49
CA ALA A 5 -10.29 -16.94 8.58
C ALA A 5 -11.31 -17.68 9.46
N SER A 6 -11.02 -18.94 9.84
CA SER A 6 -11.82 -19.74 10.77
C SER A 6 -11.02 -20.94 11.30
N GLY A 7 -11.56 -21.63 12.31
CA GLY A 7 -10.97 -22.85 12.85
C GLY A 7 -10.13 -22.61 14.09
N THR A 8 -9.18 -23.51 14.37
CA THR A 8 -8.25 -23.31 15.48
C THR A 8 -7.11 -22.40 15.02
N ILE A 9 -6.82 -21.36 15.80
CA ILE A 9 -5.66 -20.50 15.63
C ILE A 9 -4.71 -20.73 16.81
N SER A 10 -3.44 -20.97 16.51
CA SER A 10 -2.40 -21.14 17.52
C SER A 10 -1.63 -19.84 17.75
N LEU A 11 -1.12 -19.65 18.97
CA LEU A 11 -0.25 -18.51 19.27
C LEU A 11 1.02 -18.51 18.41
N ASN A 12 1.51 -19.69 18.01
CA ASN A 12 2.66 -19.79 17.11
C ASN A 12 2.33 -19.27 15.71
N GLU A 13 1.12 -19.48 15.20
CA GLU A 13 0.68 -18.89 13.92
C GLU A 13 0.59 -17.37 14.02
N ILE A 14 0.01 -16.84 15.10
CA ILE A 14 -0.03 -15.40 15.37
C ILE A 14 1.38 -14.82 15.46
N HIS A 15 2.28 -15.51 16.17
CA HIS A 15 3.68 -15.09 16.32
C HIS A 15 4.42 -15.04 14.99
N VAL A 16 4.29 -16.09 14.17
CA VAL A 16 4.90 -16.14 12.84
C VAL A 16 4.35 -15.01 11.97
N GLU A 17 3.06 -14.72 12.08
CA GLU A 17 2.46 -13.64 11.29
C GLU A 17 2.92 -12.25 11.71
N ALA A 18 3.19 -12.05 13.00
CA ALA A 18 3.81 -10.84 13.53
C ALA A 18 5.30 -10.69 13.14
N GLY A 19 5.85 -11.58 12.31
CA GLY A 19 7.26 -11.59 11.91
C GLY A 19 8.17 -12.39 12.85
N GLY A 20 7.59 -13.11 13.80
CA GLY A 20 8.29 -13.97 14.74
C GLY A 20 8.86 -15.24 14.12
N THR A 21 9.85 -15.84 14.79
CA THR A 21 10.40 -17.14 14.41
C THR A 21 9.63 -18.27 15.08
N THR A 22 9.35 -19.35 14.35
CA THR A 22 8.66 -20.53 14.90
C THR A 22 9.36 -21.08 16.14
N ALA A 23 8.57 -21.58 17.09
CA ALA A 23 9.05 -22.18 18.35
C ALA A 23 9.89 -21.24 19.25
N THR A 24 9.81 -19.93 19.04
CA THR A 24 10.29 -18.94 20.02
C THR A 24 9.16 -18.47 20.93
N LEU A 25 9.52 -17.93 22.10
CA LEU A 25 8.53 -17.45 23.07
C LEU A 25 7.85 -16.20 22.51
N ALA A 26 6.53 -16.15 22.61
CA ALA A 26 5.71 -15.00 22.26
C ALA A 26 4.58 -14.85 23.29
N SER A 27 4.13 -13.61 23.51
CA SER A 27 2.99 -13.27 24.33
C SER A 27 1.90 -12.65 23.46
N ILE A 28 0.64 -12.97 23.77
CA ILE A 28 -0.51 -12.39 23.04
C ILE A 28 -0.59 -10.85 23.15
N ASN A 29 0.12 -10.27 24.13
CA ASN A 29 0.20 -8.83 24.35
C ASN A 29 1.59 -8.27 23.95
N ASP A 30 2.34 -8.94 23.08
CA ASP A 30 3.52 -8.33 22.47
C ASP A 30 3.10 -7.28 21.43
N ALA A 31 3.92 -6.24 21.25
CA ALA A 31 3.55 -5.07 20.47
C ALA A 31 3.34 -5.37 18.97
N ASP A 32 4.18 -6.24 18.41
CA ASP A 32 4.10 -6.75 17.04
C ASP A 32 2.86 -7.63 16.84
N ILE A 33 2.53 -8.50 17.81
CA ILE A 33 1.34 -9.34 17.79
C ILE A 33 0.07 -8.48 17.83
N ARG A 34 -0.03 -7.51 18.73
CA ARG A 34 -1.19 -6.61 18.78
C ARG A 34 -1.33 -5.73 17.54
N ALA A 35 -0.23 -5.41 16.86
CA ALA A 35 -0.26 -4.62 15.65
C ALA A 35 -1.06 -5.30 14.54
N LEU A 36 -1.10 -6.64 14.50
CA LEU A 36 -1.92 -7.42 13.57
C LEU A 36 -3.42 -7.07 13.62
N ILE A 37 -3.90 -6.60 14.79
CA ILE A 37 -5.29 -6.23 15.02
C ILE A 37 -5.45 -4.74 15.41
N GLY A 38 -4.39 -3.94 15.24
CA GLY A 38 -4.42 -2.50 15.50
C GLY A 38 -4.67 -2.10 16.96
N LYS A 39 -4.24 -2.90 17.95
CA LYS A 39 -4.53 -2.65 19.38
C LYS A 39 -3.37 -2.01 20.14
N ALA A 40 -3.68 -1.00 20.96
CA ALA A 40 -2.75 -0.41 21.91
C ALA A 40 -2.53 -1.32 23.14
N ASP A 41 -1.45 -1.07 23.89
CA ASP A 41 -1.12 -1.84 25.10
C ASP A 41 -2.20 -1.73 26.18
N GLY A 42 -2.50 -2.86 26.83
CA GLY A 42 -3.49 -2.96 27.91
C GLY A 42 -4.95 -2.79 27.47
N VAL A 43 -5.23 -2.72 26.16
CA VAL A 43 -6.59 -2.66 25.63
C VAL A 43 -7.21 -4.05 25.57
N GLU A 44 -8.51 -4.15 25.85
CA GLU A 44 -9.27 -5.40 25.70
C GLU A 44 -9.29 -5.85 24.22
N MET A 45 -9.00 -7.13 24.02
CA MET A 45 -8.95 -7.78 22.70
C MET A 45 -9.95 -8.93 22.66
N SER A 46 -10.69 -9.05 21.56
CA SER A 46 -11.60 -10.16 21.31
C SER A 46 -10.92 -11.22 20.46
N PHE A 47 -11.17 -12.50 20.74
CA PHE A 47 -10.64 -13.59 19.92
C PHE A 47 -11.10 -13.51 18.45
N ASN A 48 -12.25 -12.89 18.20
CA ASN A 48 -12.78 -12.72 16.85
C ASN A 48 -11.94 -11.77 15.99
N GLU A 49 -11.16 -10.87 16.60
CA GLU A 49 -10.33 -9.89 15.89
C GLU A 49 -9.11 -10.55 15.23
N TRP A 50 -8.71 -11.74 15.68
CA TRP A 50 -7.51 -12.43 15.16
C TRP A 50 -7.76 -13.25 13.89
N TYR A 51 -9.00 -13.60 13.59
CA TYR A 51 -9.30 -14.39 12.39
C TYR A 51 -9.18 -13.51 11.15
N GLY A 52 -8.27 -13.85 10.25
CA GLY A 52 -7.97 -13.04 9.06
C GLY A 52 -7.05 -11.84 9.33
N ALA A 53 -6.65 -11.59 10.57
CA ALA A 53 -5.70 -10.52 10.89
C ALA A 53 -4.32 -10.84 10.29
N GLY A 54 -3.62 -9.80 9.81
CA GLY A 54 -2.33 -9.93 9.15
C GLY A 54 -1.47 -8.72 9.42
N ALA A 55 -0.15 -8.89 9.30
CA ALA A 55 0.75 -7.75 9.37
C ALA A 55 0.56 -6.96 8.07
N GLY A 56 0.27 -5.66 8.18
CA GLY A 56 0.23 -4.78 7.02
C GLY A 56 1.52 -4.90 6.21
N GLN A 57 1.39 -4.93 4.89
CA GLN A 57 2.54 -5.10 3.99
C GLN A 57 3.10 -3.75 3.61
N SER A 58 4.41 -3.54 3.77
CA SER A 58 5.06 -2.28 3.42
C SER A 58 6.06 -2.42 2.29
N PHE A 59 6.21 -1.34 1.51
CA PHE A 59 7.27 -1.19 0.54
C PHE A 59 7.76 0.25 0.48
N THR A 60 9.06 0.42 0.28
CA THR A 60 9.69 1.72 0.10
C THR A 60 9.75 2.04 -1.39
N VAL A 61 9.27 3.20 -1.78
CA VAL A 61 9.44 3.78 -3.11
C VAL A 61 10.69 4.64 -3.11
N THR A 62 11.65 4.37 -3.99
CA THR A 62 12.63 5.38 -4.40
C THR A 62 12.01 6.20 -5.51
N GLU A 63 11.76 7.47 -5.25
CA GLU A 63 10.99 8.30 -6.16
C GLU A 63 11.79 8.72 -7.38
N GLY A 64 11.15 8.72 -8.55
CA GLY A 64 11.62 9.43 -9.72
C GLY A 64 10.57 10.43 -10.21
N SER A 65 10.96 11.29 -11.16
CA SER A 65 10.06 12.23 -11.81
C SER A 65 9.86 11.89 -13.29
N ASP A 66 8.62 11.98 -13.76
CA ASP A 66 8.29 11.94 -15.18
C ASP A 66 7.39 13.13 -15.54
N LEU A 67 7.90 14.01 -16.41
CA LEU A 67 7.43 15.39 -16.54
C LEU A 67 6.89 15.67 -17.94
N PHE A 68 5.59 15.96 -18.04
CA PHE A 68 4.91 16.43 -19.26
C PHE A 68 4.47 17.87 -19.11
N THR A 69 4.13 18.52 -20.23
CA THR A 69 3.61 19.90 -20.21
C THR A 69 2.32 20.03 -19.40
N SER A 70 1.46 19.00 -19.43
CA SER A 70 0.13 19.02 -18.79
C SER A 70 0.02 18.15 -17.52
N ALA A 71 1.04 17.36 -17.18
CA ALA A 71 1.04 16.51 -16.00
C ALA A 71 2.47 16.21 -15.52
N ALA A 72 2.63 15.95 -14.23
CA ALA A 72 3.82 15.31 -13.69
C ALA A 72 3.44 14.08 -12.86
N TYR A 73 4.39 13.15 -12.80
CA TYR A 73 4.32 11.92 -12.04
C TYR A 73 5.54 11.83 -11.14
N TYR A 74 5.33 11.57 -9.86
CA TYR A 74 6.37 11.46 -8.85
C TYR A 74 6.21 10.16 -8.06
N GLY A 75 7.25 9.33 -8.02
CA GLY A 75 7.21 8.00 -7.40
C GLY A 75 7.77 6.92 -8.31
N PHE A 76 7.18 5.72 -8.23
CA PHE A 76 7.54 4.56 -9.05
C PHE A 76 6.54 4.34 -10.20
N ARG A 77 7.06 4.21 -11.42
CA ARG A 77 6.32 3.87 -12.65
C ARG A 77 7.12 2.96 -13.57
N GLU A 78 6.68 1.71 -13.69
CA GLU A 78 7.29 0.69 -14.55
C GLU A 78 6.90 0.82 -16.04
N GLU A 79 5.89 1.62 -16.40
CA GLU A 79 5.50 1.77 -17.82
C GLU A 79 6.56 2.49 -18.68
N ARG A 80 7.62 3.02 -18.07
CA ARG A 80 8.68 3.76 -18.76
C ARG A 80 9.87 2.85 -19.05
N ASN A 81 10.66 3.23 -20.06
CA ASN A 81 11.92 2.55 -20.35
C ASN A 81 13.05 3.58 -20.42
N PRO A 82 13.95 3.63 -19.42
CA PRO A 82 13.91 2.85 -18.18
C PRO A 82 12.73 3.25 -17.28
N ASP A 83 12.41 2.39 -16.30
CA ASP A 83 11.43 2.69 -15.25
C ASP A 83 11.76 4.02 -14.55
N VAL A 84 10.72 4.68 -14.06
CA VAL A 84 10.87 5.88 -13.22
C VAL A 84 10.80 5.44 -11.78
N GLY A 85 11.82 5.78 -10.99
CA GLY A 85 11.92 5.33 -9.59
C GLY A 85 12.09 3.81 -9.46
N SER A 86 11.92 3.30 -8.24
CA SER A 86 11.92 1.86 -7.95
C SER A 86 11.16 1.55 -6.66
N VAL A 87 10.91 0.27 -6.39
CA VAL A 87 10.28 -0.21 -5.14
C VAL A 87 11.05 -1.36 -4.50
N SER A 88 11.01 -1.44 -3.17
CA SER A 88 11.48 -2.59 -2.42
C SER A 88 10.56 -2.89 -1.23
N PRO A 89 10.02 -4.11 -1.08
CA PRO A 89 10.08 -5.23 -2.04
C PRO A 89 9.37 -4.90 -3.37
N THR A 90 9.55 -5.73 -4.39
CA THR A 90 8.95 -5.55 -5.73
C THR A 90 7.59 -6.21 -5.89
N SER A 91 7.06 -6.84 -4.85
CA SER A 91 5.80 -7.58 -4.88
C SER A 91 5.15 -7.64 -3.51
N LEU A 92 3.83 -7.77 -3.52
CA LEU A 92 3.00 -8.01 -2.34
C LEU A 92 2.39 -9.41 -2.40
N THR A 93 2.02 -9.94 -1.25
CA THR A 93 1.32 -11.22 -1.13
C THR A 93 -0.16 -10.98 -0.90
N VAL A 94 -1.01 -11.30 -1.86
CA VAL A 94 -2.47 -11.20 -1.73
C VAL A 94 -3.05 -12.60 -1.83
N ALA A 95 -3.86 -13.03 -0.84
CA ALA A 95 -4.45 -14.37 -0.80
C ALA A 95 -3.42 -15.51 -1.07
N SER A 96 -2.24 -15.42 -0.45
CA SER A 96 -1.10 -16.35 -0.64
C SER A 96 -0.49 -16.38 -2.05
N LYS A 97 -0.73 -15.35 -2.87
CA LYS A 97 -0.16 -15.20 -4.21
C LYS A 97 0.71 -13.96 -4.28
N SER A 98 1.83 -14.07 -4.99
CA SER A 98 2.72 -12.92 -5.23
C SER A 98 2.19 -12.07 -6.38
N HIS A 99 1.96 -10.80 -6.11
CA HIS A 99 1.53 -9.76 -7.06
C HIS A 99 2.66 -8.73 -7.20
N PRO A 100 3.32 -8.64 -8.37
CA PRO A 100 4.33 -7.62 -8.58
C PRO A 100 3.72 -6.21 -8.50
N ILE A 101 4.42 -5.31 -7.81
CA ILE A 101 4.07 -3.89 -7.77
C ILE A 101 4.45 -3.29 -9.12
N ARG A 102 3.49 -2.62 -9.76
CA ARG A 102 3.70 -1.99 -11.08
C ARG A 102 3.92 -0.49 -10.95
N ASP A 103 3.10 0.16 -10.14
CA ASP A 103 3.16 1.61 -9.97
C ASP A 103 2.74 2.00 -8.55
N ALA A 104 3.41 3.02 -8.01
CA ALA A 104 3.03 3.75 -6.82
C ALA A 104 3.49 5.19 -6.99
N TYR A 105 2.59 6.10 -7.35
CA TYR A 105 2.97 7.47 -7.66
C TYR A 105 1.87 8.48 -7.37
N ARG A 106 2.34 9.70 -7.07
CA ARG A 106 1.54 10.92 -7.12
C ARG A 106 1.50 11.45 -8.56
N ARG A 107 0.33 11.81 -9.05
CA ARG A 107 0.13 12.58 -10.29
C ARG A 107 -0.39 13.96 -9.95
N VAL A 108 0.09 14.97 -10.66
CA VAL A 108 -0.38 16.35 -10.55
C VAL A 108 -0.60 16.93 -11.95
N ASN A 109 -1.64 17.75 -12.14
CA ASN A 109 -1.81 18.49 -13.38
C ASN A 109 -0.78 19.63 -13.47
N ARG A 110 -0.44 20.02 -14.69
CA ARG A 110 0.50 21.12 -14.94
C ARG A 110 -0.06 22.09 -15.95
N SER A 111 0.32 23.35 -15.77
CA SER A 111 0.10 24.41 -16.76
C SER A 111 1.42 25.13 -16.99
N GLY A 112 1.88 25.17 -18.24
CA GLY A 112 3.15 25.80 -18.59
C GLY A 112 4.38 25.20 -17.90
N GLY A 113 4.33 23.93 -17.49
CA GLY A 113 5.41 23.27 -16.76
C GLY A 113 5.43 23.55 -15.25
N VAL A 114 4.41 24.21 -14.70
CA VAL A 114 4.26 24.42 -13.26
C VAL A 114 3.22 23.45 -12.72
N ASN A 115 3.51 22.80 -11.58
CA ASN A 115 2.57 21.91 -10.90
C ASN A 115 1.40 22.71 -10.32
N ASP A 116 0.20 22.15 -10.45
CA ASP A 116 -0.96 22.56 -9.67
C ASP A 116 -1.21 21.52 -8.58
N ASP A 117 -0.49 21.65 -7.45
CA ASP A 117 -0.48 20.65 -6.38
C ASP A 117 -1.87 20.42 -5.75
N SER A 118 -2.82 21.34 -5.95
CA SER A 118 -4.22 21.14 -5.54
C SER A 118 -4.93 20.01 -6.30
N THR A 119 -4.34 19.57 -7.42
CA THR A 119 -4.83 18.46 -8.25
C THR A 119 -4.10 17.15 -7.99
N SER A 120 -3.33 17.07 -6.90
CA SER A 120 -2.63 15.85 -6.53
C SER A 120 -3.61 14.70 -6.43
N ALA A 121 -3.18 13.57 -6.98
CA ALA A 121 -3.90 12.32 -6.95
C ALA A 121 -2.88 11.18 -6.83
N PHE A 122 -3.27 10.04 -6.28
CA PHE A 122 -2.37 8.92 -6.02
C PHE A 122 -2.85 7.65 -6.70
N TRP A 123 -1.93 6.92 -7.33
CA TRP A 123 -2.17 5.65 -8.00
C TRP A 123 -1.36 4.58 -7.30
N PHE A 124 -2.04 3.49 -6.99
CA PHE A 124 -1.41 2.25 -6.58
C PHE A 124 -1.86 1.13 -7.52
N ILE A 125 -0.88 0.45 -8.11
CA ILE A 125 -1.13 -0.52 -9.18
C ILE A 125 -0.27 -1.76 -8.95
N ILE A 126 -0.91 -2.93 -8.99
CA ILE A 126 -0.24 -4.23 -8.98
C ILE A 126 -0.66 -5.06 -10.18
N TYR A 127 0.21 -5.94 -10.64
CA TYR A 127 -0.16 -6.95 -11.61
C TYR A 127 -0.99 -8.06 -10.97
N ASN A 128 -1.70 -8.80 -11.81
CA ASN A 128 -2.22 -10.12 -11.46
C ASN A 128 -1.06 -11.04 -11.06
N ALA A 129 -1.37 -12.08 -10.30
CA ALA A 129 -0.39 -13.12 -10.00
C ALA A 129 0.06 -13.84 -11.28
N SER A 130 1.16 -14.59 -11.21
CA SER A 130 1.73 -15.31 -12.35
C SER A 130 0.77 -16.33 -13.00
N ASP A 131 -0.20 -16.84 -12.24
CA ASP A 131 -1.27 -17.72 -12.73
C ASP A 131 -2.50 -16.97 -13.27
N GLY A 132 -2.45 -15.64 -13.30
CA GLY A 132 -3.54 -14.77 -13.74
C GLY A 132 -4.57 -14.46 -12.66
N THR A 133 -4.36 -14.87 -11.40
CA THR A 133 -5.27 -14.51 -10.30
C THR A 133 -5.30 -13.00 -10.13
N VAL A 134 -6.51 -12.45 -10.12
CA VAL A 134 -6.76 -11.02 -9.91
C VAL A 134 -7.00 -10.80 -8.40
N PRO A 135 -6.33 -9.82 -7.76
CA PRO A 135 -6.60 -9.50 -6.36
C PRO A 135 -8.06 -9.04 -6.18
N ALA A 136 -8.67 -9.26 -5.01
CA ALA A 136 -10.03 -8.78 -4.73
C ALA A 136 -10.09 -7.23 -4.74
N ASP A 137 -11.28 -6.61 -4.87
CA ASP A 137 -11.39 -5.14 -4.89
C ASP A 137 -11.02 -4.54 -3.54
N ASP A 138 -11.37 -5.28 -2.48
CA ASP A 138 -11.39 -4.96 -1.06
C ASP A 138 -10.42 -5.83 -0.25
N TRP A 139 -9.33 -6.28 -0.87
CA TRP A 139 -8.33 -7.11 -0.19
C TRP A 139 -7.55 -6.37 0.90
N PHE A 140 -7.64 -5.04 0.94
CA PHE A 140 -7.08 -4.17 1.96
C PHE A 140 -8.14 -3.16 2.43
N THR A 141 -7.94 -2.59 3.62
CA THR A 141 -8.81 -1.56 4.21
C THR A 141 -8.31 -0.15 3.90
N SER A 142 -7.00 0.09 3.94
CA SER A 142 -6.39 1.36 3.50
C SER A 142 -4.95 1.20 2.99
N VAL A 143 -4.49 2.21 2.28
CA VAL A 143 -3.08 2.42 1.93
C VAL A 143 -2.58 3.65 2.68
N ASP A 144 -1.62 3.46 3.55
CA ASP A 144 -0.94 4.49 4.30
C ASP A 144 0.29 4.96 3.52
N VAL A 145 0.22 6.16 2.97
CA VAL A 145 1.27 6.75 2.14
C VAL A 145 2.05 7.78 2.96
N GLU A 146 3.37 7.58 3.10
CA GLU A 146 4.23 8.55 3.77
C GLU A 146 4.12 9.92 3.08
N ILE A 147 3.88 10.96 3.87
CA ILE A 147 3.89 12.35 3.44
C ILE A 147 4.70 13.17 4.45
N THR A 148 5.13 14.38 4.09
CA THR A 148 5.88 15.22 5.03
C THR A 148 5.07 15.43 6.33
N GLY A 149 5.65 15.01 7.45
CA GLY A 149 5.04 15.18 8.78
C GLY A 149 4.02 14.11 9.18
N GLY A 150 3.87 13.01 8.42
CA GLY A 150 3.02 11.89 8.80
C GLY A 150 2.67 10.97 7.62
N THR A 151 1.39 10.60 7.55
CA THR A 151 0.89 9.63 6.59
C THR A 151 -0.48 10.07 6.08
N ALA A 152 -0.69 10.00 4.76
CA ALA A 152 -2.00 10.11 4.15
C ALA A 152 -2.67 8.72 4.17
N ASN A 153 -3.78 8.58 4.90
CA ASN A 153 -4.54 7.34 4.95
C ASN A 153 -5.53 7.28 3.78
N LEU A 154 -5.26 6.44 2.80
CA LEU A 154 -6.06 6.28 1.59
C LEU A 154 -6.99 5.08 1.74
N THR A 155 -8.23 5.33 2.16
CA THR A 155 -9.19 4.23 2.40
C THR A 155 -9.55 3.51 1.10
N GLN A 156 -9.70 2.19 1.17
CA GLN A 156 -10.08 1.39 0.00
C GLN A 156 -11.44 1.82 -0.57
N SER A 157 -12.38 2.20 0.29
CA SER A 157 -13.75 2.53 -0.08
C SER A 157 -13.88 3.86 -0.84
N SER A 158 -12.91 4.76 -0.73
CA SER A 158 -12.85 5.99 -1.53
C SER A 158 -12.14 5.79 -2.88
N ALA A 159 -11.46 4.65 -3.09
CA ALA A 159 -10.70 4.43 -4.30
C ALA A 159 -11.62 4.24 -5.51
N THR A 160 -11.26 4.86 -6.63
CA THR A 160 -11.77 4.45 -7.94
C THR A 160 -10.97 3.24 -8.42
N ILE A 161 -11.62 2.08 -8.53
CA ILE A 161 -10.97 0.81 -8.86
C ILE A 161 -11.07 0.51 -10.35
N PHE A 162 -9.98 0.05 -10.96
CA PHE A 162 -9.94 -0.38 -12.35
C PHE A 162 -9.20 -1.71 -12.50
N SER A 163 -9.67 -2.58 -13.39
CA SER A 163 -8.99 -3.83 -13.75
C SER A 163 -8.86 -3.91 -15.28
N THR A 164 -7.70 -4.29 -15.77
CA THR A 164 -7.44 -4.38 -17.22
C THR A 164 -6.47 -5.49 -17.57
N GLY A 165 -6.59 -6.01 -18.80
CA GLY A 165 -5.79 -7.14 -19.27
C GLY A 165 -6.19 -8.48 -18.64
N THR A 166 -5.46 -9.52 -18.99
CA THR A 166 -5.67 -10.90 -18.50
C THR A 166 -4.32 -11.59 -18.30
N GLY A 167 -4.31 -12.72 -17.59
CA GLY A 167 -3.07 -13.43 -17.27
C GLY A 167 -2.15 -12.59 -16.39
N SER A 168 -0.85 -12.89 -16.40
CA SER A 168 0.15 -12.23 -15.55
C SER A 168 0.48 -10.78 -15.95
N THR A 169 0.04 -10.32 -17.13
CA THR A 169 0.22 -8.93 -17.59
C THR A 169 -1.02 -8.08 -17.36
N GLY A 170 -2.13 -8.68 -16.94
CA GLY A 170 -3.28 -7.96 -16.42
C GLY A 170 -2.94 -7.27 -15.10
N ARG A 171 -3.60 -6.16 -14.81
CA ARG A 171 -3.31 -5.32 -13.65
C ARG A 171 -4.57 -4.78 -13.01
N LYS A 172 -4.43 -4.42 -11.74
CA LYS A 172 -5.45 -3.78 -10.94
C LYS A 172 -4.94 -2.48 -10.36
N GLU A 173 -5.79 -1.47 -10.39
CA GLU A 173 -5.45 -0.09 -10.05
C GLU A 173 -6.44 0.45 -9.02
N TRP A 174 -5.91 1.09 -7.98
CA TRP A 174 -6.66 1.91 -7.03
C TRP A 174 -6.19 3.35 -7.17
N ARG A 175 -7.15 4.27 -7.29
CA ARG A 175 -6.89 5.67 -7.62
C ARG A 175 -7.63 6.56 -6.63
N TRP A 176 -6.91 7.51 -6.04
CA TRP A 176 -7.45 8.54 -5.15
C TRP A 176 -7.20 9.91 -5.77
N PHE A 177 -8.22 10.74 -5.84
CA PHE A 177 -8.19 12.05 -6.49
C PHE A 177 -8.19 13.18 -5.47
N SER A 178 -7.97 14.42 -5.92
CA SER A 178 -7.78 15.57 -5.03
C SER A 178 -8.87 15.76 -3.97
N ASN A 179 -10.11 15.36 -4.29
CA ASN A 179 -11.27 15.41 -3.40
C ASN A 179 -11.25 14.35 -2.29
N ASP A 180 -10.39 13.34 -2.38
CA ASP A 180 -10.23 12.28 -1.39
C ASP A 180 -9.17 12.64 -0.33
N PHE A 181 -8.49 13.78 -0.49
CA PHE A 181 -7.43 14.24 0.40
C PHE A 181 -7.85 15.50 1.19
N SER A 182 -7.28 15.67 2.38
CA SER A 182 -7.35 16.95 3.06
C SER A 182 -6.44 17.98 2.40
N SER A 183 -6.68 19.28 2.64
CA SER A 183 -5.78 20.34 2.15
C SER A 183 -4.36 20.21 2.73
N GLY A 184 -4.23 19.64 3.94
CA GLY A 184 -2.94 19.33 4.55
C GLY A 184 -2.21 18.24 3.77
N ASP A 185 -2.90 17.15 3.43
CA ASP A 185 -2.32 16.05 2.66
C ASP A 185 -1.84 16.52 1.29
N LEU A 186 -2.61 17.34 0.58
CA LEU A 186 -2.21 17.89 -0.72
C LEU A 186 -0.91 18.71 -0.63
N THR A 187 -0.73 19.46 0.46
CA THR A 187 0.50 20.25 0.70
C THR A 187 1.69 19.35 1.04
N ASN A 188 1.45 18.33 1.88
CA ASN A 188 2.50 17.40 2.31
C ASN A 188 2.92 16.46 1.17
N PHE A 189 2.00 16.08 0.28
CA PHE A 189 2.28 15.40 -0.99
C PHE A 189 3.10 16.25 -1.97
N ALA A 190 3.02 17.58 -1.87
CA ALA A 190 3.88 18.43 -2.69
C ALA A 190 5.34 18.42 -2.22
N SER A 191 5.56 18.07 -0.95
CA SER A 191 6.85 18.11 -0.26
C SER A 191 7.50 16.73 -0.11
N GLN A 192 6.69 15.68 -0.07
CA GLN A 192 7.05 14.25 -0.11
C GLN A 192 6.32 13.69 -1.33
N TRP A 193 6.91 12.90 -2.22
CA TRP A 193 6.41 12.68 -3.59
C TRP A 193 6.68 13.85 -4.55
N ASP A 194 7.92 14.34 -4.52
CA ASP A 194 8.48 15.35 -5.43
C ASP A 194 9.47 14.77 -6.46
N GLY A 195 9.76 13.47 -6.35
CA GLY A 195 10.63 12.75 -7.29
C GLY A 195 12.11 12.71 -6.92
N SER A 196 12.49 13.12 -5.70
CA SER A 196 13.89 13.18 -5.28
C SER A 196 14.24 12.31 -4.05
N GLY A 197 13.25 11.79 -3.34
CA GLY A 197 13.42 11.10 -2.07
C GLY A 197 13.03 9.63 -2.07
N THR A 198 12.83 9.10 -0.87
CA THR A 198 12.19 7.81 -0.63
C THR A 198 10.94 8.00 0.19
N SER A 199 9.91 7.23 -0.10
CA SER A 199 8.64 7.26 0.63
C SER A 199 8.16 5.84 0.92
N ASP A 200 7.77 5.58 2.17
CA ASP A 200 7.17 4.32 2.56
C ASP A 200 5.67 4.29 2.25
N VAL A 201 5.20 3.13 1.79
CA VAL A 201 3.79 2.83 1.59
C VAL A 201 3.46 1.56 2.36
N THR A 202 2.44 1.63 3.21
CA THR A 202 1.93 0.50 4.00
C THR A 202 0.52 0.15 3.57
N ILE A 203 0.28 -1.13 3.30
CA ILE A 203 -1.04 -1.68 2.99
C ILE A 203 -1.61 -2.30 4.26
N ASN A 204 -2.75 -1.79 4.72
CA ASN A 204 -3.44 -2.31 5.90
C ASN A 204 -4.55 -3.28 5.44
N GLU A 205 -4.49 -4.53 5.90
CA GLU A 205 -5.45 -5.60 5.58
C GLU A 205 -6.58 -5.71 6.61
#